data_AF-A0A662KDI1-F1
#
_entry.id   AF-A0A662KDI1-F1
#
_cell.length_a   1.000
_cell.length_b   1.000
_cell.length_c   1.000
_cell.angle_alpha   90.00
_cell.angle_beta   90.00
_cell.angle_gamma   90.00
#
_symmetry.space_group_name_H-M   'P 1'
#
loop_
_entity.id
_entity.type
_entity.pdbx_description
1 polymer ?
#
loop_
_entity_poly.entity_id
_entity_poly.type
_entity_poly.pdbx_seq_one_letter_code
_entity_poly.pdbx_strand_id
1 'polypeptide(L)'
;MIGVRWKLLVLVIVGAFLLPTMLATEVASALSRGDIVFGRVWHPIPQIPEWHHACLYRGSSYSEDIVQSDPHFEKWTPLEKLYWLLGLWDALQNSLNSRGVGGVEFTTLSKIHEDYDKVAYGEVMVCPEIKKKAVKFAEGKVGRHFDIVSYWKYKTKQVEGPADHYSGWYYCAELVWASYRKHGIPLDPYDEPNDHRVYPREIYHNEEFVRIIYDEGIGW
;
A
#
# COMPACT_ATOMS: atom_id res chain seq x y z
N MET A 1 -34.58 41.66 -6.58
CA MET A 1 -34.61 40.29 -6.01
C MET A 1 -33.43 39.48 -6.55
N ILE A 2 -32.25 39.53 -5.90
CA ILE A 2 -31.03 38.80 -6.33
C ILE A 2 -30.39 38.01 -5.17
N GLY A 3 -30.82 38.22 -3.91
CA GLY A 3 -30.12 37.72 -2.72
C GLY A 3 -30.30 36.23 -2.35
N VAL A 4 -31.24 35.50 -2.96
CA VAL A 4 -31.55 34.11 -2.54
C VAL A 4 -30.71 33.07 -3.29
N ARG A 5 -30.21 33.38 -4.50
CA ARG A 5 -29.50 32.41 -5.35
C ARG A 5 -28.06 32.09 -4.88
N TRP A 6 -27.40 33.01 -4.18
CA TRP A 6 -26.02 32.81 -3.73
C TRP A 6 -25.89 31.88 -2.52
N LYS A 7 -26.85 31.89 -1.59
CA LYS A 7 -26.81 31.04 -0.39
C LYS A 7 -26.99 29.55 -0.71
N LEU A 8 -27.81 29.22 -1.70
CA LEU A 8 -28.00 27.83 -2.15
C LEU A 8 -26.75 27.27 -2.84
N LEU A 9 -26.05 28.09 -3.63
CA LEU A 9 -24.84 27.68 -4.34
C LEU A 9 -23.68 27.38 -3.37
N VAL A 10 -23.50 28.20 -2.33
CA VAL A 10 -22.48 27.99 -1.30
C VAL A 10 -22.76 26.72 -0.48
N LEU A 11 -24.02 26.42 -0.16
CA LEU A 11 -24.40 25.20 0.56
C LEU A 11 -24.16 23.92 -0.26
N VAL A 12 -24.44 23.95 -1.56
CA VAL A 12 -24.18 22.80 -2.46
C VAL A 12 -22.68 22.57 -2.63
N ILE A 13 -21.89 23.65 -2.75
CA ILE A 13 -20.42 23.54 -2.86
C ILE A 13 -19.84 23.01 -1.54
N VAL A 14 -20.21 23.57 -0.39
CA VAL A 14 -19.71 23.09 0.92
C VAL A 14 -20.15 21.64 1.18
N GLY A 15 -21.38 21.25 0.84
CA GLY A 15 -21.83 19.86 0.96
C GLY A 15 -21.06 18.89 0.07
N ALA A 16 -20.81 19.24 -1.20
CA ALA A 16 -20.11 18.36 -2.15
C ALA A 16 -18.62 18.15 -1.81
N PHE A 17 -17.96 19.13 -1.16
CA PHE A 17 -16.56 19.03 -0.78
C PHE A 17 -16.34 18.49 0.66
N LEU A 18 -17.31 18.64 1.57
CA LEU A 18 -17.18 18.14 2.95
C LEU A 18 -17.63 16.70 3.15
N LEU A 19 -18.61 16.21 2.38
CA LEU A 19 -19.13 14.84 2.57
C LEU A 19 -18.09 13.73 2.35
N PRO A 20 -17.23 13.77 1.30
CA PRO A 20 -16.23 12.72 1.09
C PRO A 20 -15.16 12.69 2.18
N THR A 21 -14.73 13.87 2.65
CA THR A 21 -13.69 13.99 3.67
C THR A 21 -14.17 13.56 5.06
N MET A 22 -15.45 13.79 5.39
CA MET A 22 -16.03 13.30 6.65
C MET A 22 -16.16 11.77 6.69
N LEU A 23 -16.58 11.14 5.58
CA LEU A 23 -16.67 9.68 5.50
C LEU A 23 -15.31 9.01 5.66
N ALA A 24 -14.27 9.49 4.96
CA ALA A 24 -12.92 8.95 5.11
C ALA A 24 -12.38 9.10 6.55
N THR A 25 -12.71 10.21 7.22
CA THR A 25 -12.27 10.48 8.60
C THR A 25 -12.99 9.58 9.62
N GLU A 26 -14.31 9.38 9.47
CA GLU A 26 -15.08 8.49 10.34
C GLU A 26 -14.60 7.05 10.20
N VAL A 27 -14.36 6.56 8.98
CA VAL A 27 -13.89 5.19 8.80
C VAL A 27 -12.42 5.05 9.22
N ALA A 28 -11.57 6.05 9.01
CA ALA A 28 -10.21 6.03 9.54
C ALA A 28 -10.18 5.83 11.07
N SER A 29 -11.21 6.31 11.78
CA SER A 29 -11.34 6.08 13.24
C SER A 29 -11.68 4.63 13.61
N ALA A 30 -12.18 3.83 12.65
CA ALA A 30 -12.46 2.41 12.83
C ALA A 30 -11.25 1.51 12.57
N LEU A 31 -10.16 2.04 11.99
CA LEU A 31 -8.95 1.28 11.72
C LEU A 31 -8.28 0.82 13.02
N SER A 32 -7.94 -0.46 13.06
CA SER A 32 -7.15 -1.08 14.11
C SER A 32 -5.73 -1.33 13.63
N ARG A 33 -4.76 -1.27 14.56
CA ARG A 33 -3.37 -1.63 14.26
C ARG A 33 -3.32 -2.99 13.56
N GLY A 34 -2.63 -3.06 12.42
CA GLY A 34 -2.47 -4.22 11.55
C GLY A 34 -3.48 -4.31 10.42
N ASP A 35 -4.52 -3.47 10.39
CA ASP A 35 -5.39 -3.37 9.23
C ASP A 35 -4.61 -2.88 8.01
N ILE A 36 -5.13 -3.19 6.83
CA ILE A 36 -4.47 -2.97 5.55
C ILE A 36 -5.13 -1.76 4.88
N VAL A 37 -4.30 -0.86 4.38
CA VAL A 37 -4.73 0.26 3.54
C VAL A 37 -4.31 -0.06 2.11
N PHE A 38 -5.26 0.00 1.19
CA PHE A 38 -5.04 -0.22 -0.23
C PHE A 38 -5.10 1.10 -0.97
N GLY A 39 -4.15 1.30 -1.88
CA GLY A 39 -4.06 2.49 -2.73
C GLY A 39 -4.20 2.13 -4.20
N ARG A 40 -4.98 2.92 -4.93
CA ARG A 40 -5.12 2.78 -6.38
C ARG A 40 -4.70 4.08 -7.06
N VAL A 41 -3.68 4.01 -7.91
CA VAL A 41 -3.33 5.13 -8.79
C VAL A 41 -4.28 5.22 -9.99
N TRP A 42 -4.42 6.43 -10.54
CA TRP A 42 -5.21 6.70 -11.75
C TRP A 42 -4.69 5.94 -12.99
N HIS A 43 -3.36 5.83 -13.12
CA HIS A 43 -2.74 5.18 -14.26
C HIS A 43 -2.37 3.72 -13.92
N PRO A 44 -2.68 2.74 -14.79
CA PRO A 44 -2.32 1.35 -14.52
C PRO A 44 -0.81 1.20 -14.44
N ILE A 45 -0.32 0.51 -13.41
CA ILE A 45 1.07 0.06 -13.35
C ILE A 45 1.15 -1.28 -14.11
N PRO A 46 2.04 -1.43 -15.10
CA PRO A 46 2.17 -2.66 -15.86
C PRO A 46 2.25 -3.91 -14.95
N GLN A 47 1.38 -4.88 -15.23
CA GLN A 47 1.28 -6.16 -14.53
C GLN A 47 0.71 -6.09 -13.10
N ILE A 48 0.34 -4.93 -12.56
CA ILE A 48 -0.34 -4.85 -11.26
C ILE A 48 -1.83 -4.57 -11.49
N PRO A 49 -2.74 -5.54 -11.26
CA PRO A 49 -4.16 -5.35 -11.50
C PRO A 49 -4.86 -4.67 -10.32
N GLU A 50 -5.84 -3.81 -10.63
CA GLU A 50 -6.84 -3.24 -9.69
C GLU A 50 -6.26 -2.34 -8.59
N TRP A 51 -5.65 -2.92 -7.56
CA TRP A 51 -5.02 -2.23 -6.45
C TRP A 51 -3.51 -2.18 -6.66
N HIS A 52 -2.94 -0.98 -6.59
CA HIS A 52 -1.55 -0.74 -6.96
C HIS A 52 -0.60 -0.69 -5.77
N HIS A 53 -1.16 -0.51 -4.57
CA HIS A 53 -0.40 -0.40 -3.33
C HIS A 53 -1.15 -1.06 -2.18
N ALA A 54 -0.40 -1.61 -1.23
CA ALA A 54 -0.91 -2.11 0.03
C ALA A 54 0.10 -1.79 1.14
N CYS A 55 -0.39 -1.31 2.28
CA CYS A 55 0.43 -0.98 3.45
C CYS A 55 -0.31 -1.30 4.76
N LEU A 56 0.41 -1.28 5.89
CA LEU A 56 -0.15 -1.62 7.20
C LEU A 56 -0.41 -0.38 8.03
N TYR A 57 -1.59 -0.32 8.65
CA TYR A 57 -1.93 0.67 9.65
C TYR A 57 -1.26 0.35 11.00
N ARG A 58 -0.49 1.30 11.53
CA ARG A 58 0.26 1.17 12.79
C ARG A 58 -0.57 1.56 14.02
N GLY A 59 -1.61 2.37 13.83
CA GLY A 59 -2.46 2.91 14.89
C GLY A 59 -2.43 4.44 14.95
N SER A 60 -3.53 5.03 15.41
CA SER A 60 -3.75 6.49 15.47
C SER A 60 -2.88 7.23 16.50
N SER A 61 -2.25 6.52 17.42
CA SER A 61 -1.37 7.11 18.44
C SER A 61 -0.01 7.56 17.90
N TYR A 62 0.28 7.31 16.62
CA TYR A 62 1.55 7.63 15.98
C TYR A 62 1.40 8.84 15.06
N SER A 63 2.42 9.68 14.99
CA SER A 63 2.50 10.76 13.99
C SER A 63 2.63 10.23 12.56
N GLU A 64 3.17 9.02 12.43
CA GLU A 64 3.27 8.26 11.18
C GLU A 64 2.53 6.95 11.39
N ASP A 65 1.25 6.94 11.04
CA ASP A 65 0.31 5.85 11.33
C ASP A 65 0.31 4.74 10.27
N ILE A 66 1.20 4.80 9.28
CA ILE A 66 1.36 3.78 8.23
C ILE A 66 2.82 3.28 8.20
N VAL A 67 2.99 1.98 7.97
CA VAL A 67 4.26 1.40 7.50
C VAL A 67 4.04 0.78 6.12
N GLN A 68 4.88 1.16 5.16
CA GLN A 68 4.75 0.77 3.75
C GLN A 68 6.10 0.40 3.15
N SER A 69 6.09 -0.25 1.98
CA SER A 69 7.24 -0.26 1.08
C SER A 69 6.87 0.49 -0.19
N ASP A 70 7.53 1.61 -0.46
CA ASP A 70 7.19 2.54 -1.55
C ASP A 70 8.36 2.70 -2.53
N PRO A 71 8.15 2.59 -3.85
CA PRO A 71 9.21 2.82 -4.83
C PRO A 71 9.57 4.30 -5.05
N HIS A 72 8.75 5.24 -4.57
CA HIS A 72 8.86 6.68 -4.80
C HIS A 72 9.08 7.08 -6.27
N PHE A 73 8.15 6.69 -7.15
CA PHE A 73 8.21 6.99 -8.58
C PHE A 73 8.42 8.49 -8.90
N GLU A 74 7.97 9.38 -8.03
CA GLU A 74 8.15 10.83 -8.12
C GLU A 74 9.62 11.27 -7.99
N LYS A 75 10.46 10.48 -7.31
CA LYS A 75 11.90 10.74 -7.11
C LYS A 75 12.79 10.14 -8.22
N TRP A 76 12.19 9.44 -9.18
CA TRP A 76 12.92 8.79 -10.26
C TRP A 76 13.42 9.80 -11.30
N THR A 77 14.69 9.66 -11.67
CA THR A 77 15.34 10.41 -12.75
C THR A 77 14.82 9.98 -14.13
N PRO A 78 15.04 10.78 -15.19
CA PRO A 78 14.71 10.36 -16.55
C PRO A 78 15.38 9.05 -16.97
N LEU A 79 16.61 8.79 -16.50
CA LEU A 79 17.33 7.55 -16.81
C LEU A 79 16.71 6.33 -16.13
N GLU A 80 16.28 6.45 -14.87
CA GLU A 80 15.58 5.37 -14.16
C GLU A 80 14.21 5.09 -14.78
N LYS A 81 13.48 6.13 -15.17
CA LYS A 81 12.23 5.98 -15.94
C LYS A 81 12.49 5.27 -17.28
N LEU A 82 13.62 5.54 -17.93
CA LEU A 82 14.03 4.81 -19.14
C LEU A 82 14.37 3.35 -18.84
N TYR A 83 15.12 3.05 -17.77
CA TYR A 83 15.39 1.67 -17.35
C TYR A 83 14.10 0.91 -17.09
N TRP A 84 13.13 1.55 -16.45
CA TRP A 84 11.81 0.99 -16.22
C TRP A 84 11.07 0.67 -17.52
N LEU A 85 11.01 1.62 -18.45
CA LEU A 85 10.37 1.43 -19.75
C LEU A 85 11.01 0.32 -20.59
N LEU A 86 12.34 0.14 -20.48
CA LEU A 86 13.09 -0.88 -21.20
C LEU A 86 13.16 -2.23 -20.49
N GLY A 87 12.58 -2.37 -19.30
CA GLY A 87 12.65 -3.61 -18.52
C GLY A 87 14.05 -3.94 -17.95
N LEU A 88 14.90 -2.93 -17.75
CA LEU A 88 16.26 -3.07 -17.21
C LEU A 88 16.23 -3.07 -15.68
N TRP A 89 15.57 -4.07 -15.10
CA TRP A 89 15.23 -4.12 -13.67
C TRP A 89 16.46 -4.08 -12.74
N ASP A 90 17.54 -4.80 -13.07
CA ASP A 90 18.75 -4.78 -12.23
C ASP A 90 19.44 -3.40 -12.26
N ALA A 91 19.46 -2.74 -13.42
CA ALA A 91 20.04 -1.41 -13.56
C ALA A 91 19.22 -0.36 -12.80
N LEU A 92 17.89 -0.47 -12.88
CA LEU A 92 16.96 0.36 -12.12
C LEU A 92 17.14 0.16 -10.61
N GLN A 93 17.13 -1.08 -10.14
CA GLN A 93 17.33 -1.42 -8.73
C GLN A 93 18.65 -0.87 -8.19
N ASN A 94 19.75 -1.08 -8.92
CA ASN A 94 21.07 -0.60 -8.51
C ASN A 94 21.11 0.93 -8.42
N SER A 95 20.52 1.62 -9.40
CA SER A 95 20.43 3.10 -9.40
C SER A 95 19.66 3.61 -8.18
N LEU A 96 18.47 3.08 -7.92
CA LEU A 96 17.64 3.49 -6.79
C LEU A 96 18.32 3.20 -5.45
N ASN A 97 18.90 2.00 -5.28
CA ASN A 97 19.61 1.63 -4.06
C ASN A 97 20.81 2.53 -3.78
N SER A 98 21.62 2.83 -4.81
CA SER A 98 22.79 3.72 -4.68
C SER A 98 22.43 5.14 -4.22
N ARG A 99 21.18 5.56 -4.46
CA ARG A 99 20.66 6.87 -4.10
C ARG A 99 19.78 6.84 -2.85
N GLY A 100 19.52 5.66 -2.28
CA GLY A 100 18.58 5.50 -1.16
C GLY A 100 17.15 5.89 -1.53
N VAL A 101 16.73 5.65 -2.77
CA VAL A 101 15.36 5.95 -3.23
C VAL A 101 14.48 4.71 -3.07
N GLY A 102 13.39 4.88 -2.34
CA GLY A 102 12.37 3.85 -2.13
C GLY A 102 12.78 2.79 -1.11
N GLY A 103 11.78 2.18 -0.51
CA GLY A 103 11.95 1.13 0.49
C GLY A 103 10.88 1.13 1.55
N VAL A 104 11.16 0.37 2.61
CA VAL A 104 10.28 0.29 3.76
C VAL A 104 10.44 1.54 4.62
N GLU A 105 9.34 2.23 4.86
CA GLU A 105 9.31 3.52 5.52
C GLU A 105 8.02 3.73 6.32
N PHE A 106 8.03 4.81 7.10
CA PHE A 106 6.85 5.34 7.76
C PHE A 106 6.23 6.46 6.93
N THR A 107 4.91 6.53 6.93
CA THR A 107 4.15 7.61 6.30
C THR A 107 2.87 7.86 7.08
N THR A 108 1.98 8.70 6.56
CA THR A 108 0.67 8.98 7.16
C THR A 108 -0.46 8.51 6.27
N LEU A 109 -1.61 8.22 6.88
CA LEU A 109 -2.83 7.92 6.14
C LEU A 109 -3.22 9.10 5.22
N SER A 110 -3.06 10.34 5.69
CA SER A 110 -3.28 11.53 4.86
C SER A 110 -2.41 11.52 3.60
N LYS A 111 -1.15 11.08 3.72
CA LYS A 111 -0.24 11.00 2.59
C LYS A 111 -0.68 9.94 1.58
N ILE A 112 -1.20 8.80 2.05
CA ILE A 112 -1.81 7.79 1.16
C ILE A 112 -3.01 8.40 0.39
N HIS A 113 -3.86 9.19 1.04
CA HIS A 113 -4.97 9.89 0.36
C HIS A 113 -4.51 10.95 -0.65
N GLU A 114 -3.33 11.55 -0.44
CA GLU A 114 -2.74 12.50 -1.40
C GLU A 114 -2.14 11.79 -2.62
N ASP A 115 -1.52 10.62 -2.41
CA ASP A 115 -0.73 9.94 -3.43
C ASP A 115 -1.56 8.98 -4.31
N TYR A 116 -2.75 8.56 -3.85
CA TYR A 116 -3.61 7.61 -4.54
C TYR A 116 -4.98 8.21 -4.91
N ASP A 117 -5.49 7.86 -6.10
CA ASP A 117 -6.79 8.33 -6.61
C ASP A 117 -7.97 7.73 -5.83
N LYS A 118 -7.81 6.47 -5.38
CA LYS A 118 -8.79 5.80 -4.52
C LYS A 118 -8.10 5.02 -3.43
N VAL A 119 -8.77 4.97 -2.27
CA VAL A 119 -8.33 4.25 -1.09
C VAL A 119 -9.41 3.27 -0.62
N ALA A 120 -8.98 2.11 -0.15
CA ALA A 120 -9.82 1.15 0.57
C ALA A 120 -9.14 0.69 1.86
N TYR A 121 -9.96 0.24 2.81
CA TYR A 121 -9.51 -0.25 4.12
C TYR A 121 -9.98 -1.69 4.32
N GLY A 122 -9.02 -2.58 4.61
CA GLY A 122 -9.27 -3.98 4.93
C GLY A 122 -8.93 -4.30 6.38
N GLU A 123 -9.93 -4.75 7.14
CA GLU A 123 -9.71 -5.34 8.45
C GLU A 123 -9.19 -6.77 8.31
N VAL A 124 -8.04 -7.07 8.92
CA VAL A 124 -7.55 -8.45 8.96
C VAL A 124 -8.26 -9.23 10.07
N MET A 125 -8.98 -10.29 9.75
CA MET A 125 -9.83 -11.06 10.67
C MET A 125 -9.03 -12.06 11.53
N VAL A 126 -8.01 -11.57 12.23
CA VAL A 126 -7.18 -12.34 13.17
C VAL A 126 -7.12 -11.64 14.53
N CYS A 127 -6.63 -12.36 15.57
CA CYS A 127 -6.56 -11.78 16.91
C CYS A 127 -5.60 -10.57 16.97
N PRO A 128 -5.87 -9.58 17.86
CA PRO A 128 -5.06 -8.36 17.99
C PRO A 128 -3.57 -8.62 18.22
N GLU A 129 -3.20 -9.71 18.89
CA GLU A 129 -1.81 -10.09 19.12
C GLU A 129 -1.06 -10.37 17.82
N ILE A 130 -1.71 -11.03 16.84
CA ILE A 130 -1.11 -11.32 15.54
C ILE A 130 -0.96 -10.03 14.74
N LYS A 131 -1.99 -9.18 14.72
CA LYS A 131 -1.91 -7.85 14.09
C LYS A 131 -0.74 -7.02 14.63
N LYS A 132 -0.58 -6.98 15.96
CA LYS A 132 0.53 -6.28 16.63
C LYS A 132 1.89 -6.85 16.21
N LYS A 133 2.02 -8.18 16.13
CA LYS A 133 3.26 -8.84 15.70
C LYS A 133 3.56 -8.60 14.21
N ALA A 134 2.54 -8.55 13.35
CA ALA A 134 2.67 -8.23 11.93
C ALA A 134 3.18 -6.81 11.74
N VAL A 135 2.58 -5.81 12.40
CA VAL A 135 3.08 -4.43 12.35
C VAL A 135 4.51 -4.34 12.89
N LYS A 136 4.82 -4.99 14.01
CA LYS A 136 6.18 -5.00 14.56
C LYS A 136 7.19 -5.61 13.59
N PHE A 137 6.80 -6.62 12.83
CA PHE A 137 7.64 -7.20 11.79
C PHE A 137 7.97 -6.14 10.73
N ALA A 138 6.96 -5.47 10.16
CA ALA A 138 7.14 -4.43 9.14
C ALA A 138 7.97 -3.24 9.66
N GLU A 139 7.70 -2.78 10.89
CA GLU A 139 8.50 -1.75 11.56
C GLU A 139 9.98 -2.14 11.65
N GLY A 140 10.28 -3.41 11.92
CA GLY A 140 11.65 -3.95 11.94
C GLY A 140 12.30 -4.06 10.55
N LYS A 141 11.58 -3.75 9.46
CA LYS A 141 12.10 -3.71 8.10
C LYS A 141 12.34 -2.29 7.60
N VAL A 142 11.99 -1.25 8.36
CA VAL A 142 12.24 0.14 7.96
C VAL A 142 13.70 0.37 7.60
N GLY A 143 13.93 1.07 6.49
CA GLY A 143 15.24 1.31 5.90
C GLY A 143 15.71 0.23 4.92
N ARG A 144 14.98 -0.88 4.76
CA ARG A 144 15.25 -1.86 3.69
C ARG A 144 14.78 -1.32 2.34
N HIS A 145 15.48 -1.67 1.27
CA HIS A 145 15.18 -1.19 -0.08
C HIS A 145 13.86 -1.75 -0.63
N PHE A 146 13.32 -1.05 -1.62
CA PHE A 146 12.17 -1.51 -2.39
C PHE A 146 12.62 -2.61 -3.37
N ASP A 147 11.85 -3.69 -3.49
CA ASP A 147 12.25 -4.84 -4.32
C ASP A 147 11.59 -4.82 -5.71
N ILE A 148 12.29 -4.25 -6.68
CA ILE A 148 11.87 -4.25 -8.09
C ILE A 148 12.17 -5.60 -8.74
N VAL A 149 13.31 -6.18 -8.42
CA VAL A 149 13.82 -7.33 -9.16
C VAL A 149 13.00 -8.59 -8.84
N SER A 150 12.66 -8.83 -7.57
CA SER A 150 11.83 -9.99 -7.22
C SER A 150 10.45 -9.91 -7.83
N TYR A 151 9.85 -8.73 -7.93
CA TYR A 151 8.56 -8.58 -8.58
C TYR A 151 8.64 -8.77 -10.10
N TRP A 152 9.38 -7.92 -10.82
CA TRP A 152 9.30 -7.89 -12.29
C TRP A 152 10.22 -8.87 -13.02
N LYS A 153 11.30 -9.35 -12.38
CA LYS A 153 12.28 -10.26 -13.01
C LYS A 153 12.12 -11.69 -12.54
N TYR A 154 12.21 -11.92 -11.23
CA TYR A 154 12.27 -13.28 -10.68
C TYR A 154 10.90 -13.85 -10.37
N LYS A 155 9.88 -13.00 -10.20
CA LYS A 155 8.52 -13.37 -9.77
C LYS A 155 8.53 -14.20 -8.49
N THR A 156 9.30 -13.74 -7.51
CA THR A 156 9.50 -14.39 -6.22
C THR A 156 8.92 -13.57 -5.08
N LYS A 157 8.64 -14.25 -3.97
CA LYS A 157 8.33 -13.66 -2.67
C LYS A 157 9.11 -14.38 -1.58
N GLN A 158 9.40 -13.67 -0.50
CA GLN A 158 10.13 -14.16 0.65
C GLN A 158 9.53 -13.60 1.94
N VAL A 159 9.47 -14.44 2.97
CA VAL A 159 9.09 -13.92 4.29
C VAL A 159 10.22 -13.06 4.83
N GLU A 160 11.46 -13.54 4.75
CA GLU A 160 12.60 -12.86 5.36
C GLU A 160 13.91 -13.28 4.72
N GLY A 161 14.84 -12.33 4.67
CA GLY A 161 16.24 -12.56 4.33
C GLY A 161 17.11 -11.38 4.72
N PRO A 162 18.42 -11.45 4.37
CA PRO A 162 19.41 -10.45 4.76
C PRO A 162 19.13 -9.09 4.10
N ALA A 163 19.33 -8.01 4.86
CA ALA A 163 18.89 -6.66 4.49
C ALA A 163 19.64 -6.05 3.28
N ASP A 164 20.82 -6.56 2.97
CA ASP A 164 21.70 -6.15 1.88
C ASP A 164 21.49 -6.96 0.59
N HIS A 165 20.49 -7.83 0.56
CA HIS A 165 20.16 -8.68 -0.59
C HIS A 165 18.68 -8.55 -0.96
N TYR A 166 18.34 -8.78 -2.23
CA TYR A 166 16.93 -8.69 -2.70
C TYR A 166 16.00 -9.59 -1.89
N SER A 167 16.46 -10.76 -1.44
CA SER A 167 15.70 -11.65 -0.55
C SER A 167 15.41 -11.07 0.84
N GLY A 168 15.88 -9.87 1.17
CA GLY A 168 15.46 -9.12 2.35
C GLY A 168 14.75 -7.81 2.02
N TRP A 169 14.65 -7.44 0.76
CA TRP A 169 13.88 -6.28 0.29
C TRP A 169 12.41 -6.68 0.12
N TYR A 170 11.54 -5.68 -0.02
CA TYR A 170 10.11 -5.91 -0.15
C TYR A 170 9.51 -4.94 -1.16
N TYR A 171 8.61 -5.40 -2.02
CA TYR A 171 7.60 -4.53 -2.63
C TYR A 171 6.39 -4.40 -1.69
N CYS A 172 5.47 -3.49 -2.00
CA CYS A 172 4.37 -3.09 -1.11
C CYS A 172 3.53 -4.28 -0.59
N ALA A 173 2.95 -5.07 -1.50
CA ALA A 173 2.14 -6.23 -1.14
C ALA A 173 2.94 -7.34 -0.44
N GLU A 174 4.20 -7.55 -0.83
CA GLU A 174 5.06 -8.53 -0.17
C GLU A 174 5.31 -8.19 1.29
N LEU A 175 5.54 -6.91 1.62
CA LEU A 175 5.73 -6.50 3.00
C LEU A 175 4.49 -6.84 3.86
N VAL A 176 3.30 -6.55 3.35
CA VAL A 176 2.03 -6.86 4.02
C VAL A 176 1.89 -8.38 4.20
N TRP A 177 2.06 -9.14 3.13
CA TRP A 177 1.97 -10.60 3.17
C TRP A 177 3.00 -11.22 4.11
N ALA A 178 4.28 -10.85 3.99
CA ALA A 178 5.38 -11.37 4.80
C ALA A 178 5.15 -11.10 6.29
N SER A 179 4.62 -9.92 6.62
CA SER A 179 4.29 -9.52 7.99
C SER A 179 3.32 -10.48 8.67
N TYR A 180 2.32 -10.96 7.93
CA TYR A 180 1.32 -11.91 8.41
C TYR A 180 1.76 -13.36 8.26
N ARG A 181 2.43 -13.70 7.16
CA ARG A 181 2.95 -15.04 6.86
C ARG A 181 3.96 -15.49 7.91
N LYS A 182 4.78 -14.59 8.44
CA LYS A 182 5.72 -14.87 9.54
C LYS A 182 5.02 -15.47 10.78
N HIS A 183 3.74 -15.17 10.97
CA HIS A 183 2.92 -15.64 12.09
C HIS A 183 1.85 -16.65 11.65
N GLY A 184 2.03 -17.30 10.51
CA GLY A 184 1.18 -18.40 10.04
C GLY A 184 -0.10 -17.99 9.32
N ILE A 185 -0.30 -16.71 8.99
CA ILE A 185 -1.49 -16.23 8.29
C ILE A 185 -1.21 -16.11 6.78
N PRO A 186 -1.83 -16.92 5.92
CA PRO A 186 -1.65 -16.85 4.47
C PRO A 186 -2.57 -15.81 3.84
N LEU A 187 -2.15 -14.54 3.82
CA LEU A 187 -2.91 -13.48 3.14
C LEU A 187 -2.93 -13.59 1.62
N ASP A 188 -2.06 -14.41 1.06
CA ASP A 188 -2.02 -14.74 -0.36
C ASP A 188 -2.40 -16.21 -0.52
N PRO A 189 -3.64 -16.50 -0.95
CA PRO A 189 -4.11 -17.87 -1.12
C PRO A 189 -3.67 -18.48 -2.46
N TYR A 190 -3.12 -17.69 -3.38
CA TYR A 190 -2.77 -18.13 -4.73
C TYR A 190 -1.25 -18.19 -4.90
N ASP A 191 -0.69 -19.40 -4.82
CA ASP A 191 0.71 -19.62 -5.18
C ASP A 191 0.73 -20.38 -6.51
N GLU A 192 0.68 -19.63 -7.62
CA GLU A 192 0.72 -20.24 -8.94
C GLU A 192 2.09 -20.89 -9.18
N PRO A 193 2.16 -22.06 -9.84
CA PRO A 193 3.43 -22.78 -10.03
C PRO A 193 4.57 -21.99 -10.71
N ASN A 194 4.25 -20.90 -11.41
CA ASN A 194 5.20 -20.08 -12.17
C ASN A 194 5.12 -18.58 -11.83
N ASP A 195 4.35 -18.21 -10.80
CA ASP A 195 4.20 -16.83 -10.36
C ASP A 195 4.03 -16.80 -8.84
N HIS A 196 5.13 -16.52 -8.16
CA HIS A 196 5.16 -16.40 -6.70
C HIS A 196 5.11 -14.95 -6.27
N ARG A 197 4.64 -14.02 -7.11
CA ARG A 197 4.38 -12.65 -6.67
C ARG A 197 3.20 -12.64 -5.68
N VAL A 198 3.12 -11.57 -4.91
CA VAL A 198 1.94 -11.22 -4.13
C VAL A 198 1.34 -9.97 -4.76
N TYR A 199 0.06 -9.98 -5.08
CA TYR A 199 -0.61 -8.81 -5.61
C TYR A 199 -1.50 -8.15 -4.53
N PRO A 200 -1.56 -6.81 -4.45
CA PRO A 200 -2.50 -6.14 -3.54
C PRO A 200 -3.95 -6.63 -3.74
N ARG A 201 -4.34 -6.90 -4.99
CA ARG A 201 -5.63 -7.46 -5.36
C ARG A 201 -5.92 -8.81 -4.68
N GLU A 202 -4.95 -9.71 -4.61
CA GLU A 202 -5.18 -11.03 -4.00
C GLU A 202 -5.38 -10.93 -2.51
N ILE A 203 -4.64 -10.03 -1.84
CA ILE A 203 -4.84 -9.72 -0.43
C ILE A 203 -6.22 -9.09 -0.21
N TYR A 204 -6.61 -8.14 -1.07
CA TYR A 204 -7.91 -7.46 -1.00
C TYR A 204 -9.09 -8.43 -1.12
N HIS A 205 -9.02 -9.39 -2.05
CA HIS A 205 -10.09 -10.38 -2.28
C HIS A 205 -9.94 -11.65 -1.42
N ASN A 206 -9.02 -11.67 -0.44
CA ASN A 206 -8.89 -12.79 0.48
C ASN A 206 -9.94 -12.70 1.59
N GLU A 207 -11.18 -13.02 1.26
CA GLU A 207 -12.34 -12.94 2.17
C GLU A 207 -12.23 -13.86 3.40
N GLU A 208 -11.32 -14.85 3.39
CA GLU A 208 -11.05 -15.69 4.57
C GLU A 208 -10.38 -14.89 5.69
N PHE A 209 -9.49 -13.95 5.33
CA PHE A 209 -8.69 -13.21 6.30
C PHE A 209 -8.88 -11.70 6.25
N VAL A 210 -9.48 -11.14 5.21
CA VAL A 210 -9.61 -9.70 5.00
C VAL A 210 -11.06 -9.34 4.77
N ARG A 211 -11.60 -8.46 5.63
CA ARG A 211 -12.92 -7.85 5.46
C ARG A 211 -12.74 -6.41 5.04
N ILE A 212 -13.22 -6.06 3.85
CA ILE A 212 -13.23 -4.66 3.39
C ILE A 212 -14.28 -3.89 4.17
N ILE A 213 -13.85 -2.87 4.91
CA ILE A 213 -14.72 -2.02 5.76
C ILE A 213 -15.02 -0.67 5.11
N TYR A 214 -14.27 -0.30 4.06
CA TYR A 214 -14.48 0.89 3.25
C TYR A 214 -13.75 0.79 1.92
N ASP A 215 -14.36 1.35 0.87
CA ASP A 215 -13.83 1.38 -0.48
C ASP A 215 -14.40 2.58 -1.26
N GLU A 216 -13.54 3.51 -1.66
CA GLU A 216 -13.89 4.67 -2.52
C GLU A 216 -14.18 4.28 -3.98
N GLY A 217 -13.82 3.06 -4.34
CA GLY A 217 -13.92 2.46 -5.66
C GLY A 217 -15.28 1.86 -6.01
N ILE A 218 -16.08 1.52 -5.00
CA ILE A 218 -17.39 0.91 -5.16
C ILE A 218 -18.44 1.98 -4.91
N GLY A 219 -19.10 2.44 -5.97
CA GLY A 219 -20.38 3.12 -5.83
C GLY A 219 -21.40 2.11 -5.32
N TRP A 220 -21.66 2.11 -4.01
CA TRP A 220 -22.79 1.41 -3.40
C TRP A 220 -24.11 2.05 -3.82
#